data_AF-A0A2U1L4I6-F1
#
_entry.id   AF-A0A2U1L4I6-F1
#
_cell.length_a   1.000
_cell.length_b   1.000
_cell.length_c   1.000
_cell.angle_alpha   90.00
_cell.angle_beta   90.00
_cell.angle_gamma   90.00
#
_symmetry.space_group_name_H-M   'P 1'
#
loop_
_entity.id
_entity.type
_entity.pdbx_description
1 polymer ?
#
loop_
_entity_poly.entity_id
_entity_poly.type
_entity_poly.pdbx_seq_one_letter_code
_entity_poly.pdbx_strand_id
1 'polypeptide(L)'
;MTSIRCSNLFIPQQNHEQQTREIRFSEHDPIPTHCNGDDPLVIKADVGGTMIHRIYVDGGSSAEILYDHCFQHLCGALKATLQPPTTPLIGFAGQPLWPLGVITLPLTMYDYNGGGSKTTVVDFMVV
;
A
#
# COMPACT_ATOMS: atom_id res chain seq x y z
N MET A 1 1.66 -7.22 6.73
CA MET A 1 0.39 -6.86 6.06
C MET A 1 0.77 -6.06 4.83
N THR A 2 -0.11 -5.73 3.90
CA THR A 2 0.12 -4.59 3.00
C THR A 2 -1.18 -3.88 2.86
N SER A 3 -1.20 -2.58 3.12
CA SER A 3 -2.41 -1.80 3.28
C SER A 3 -2.23 -0.46 2.63
N ILE A 4 -2.91 -0.24 1.50
CA ILE A 4 -2.82 0.99 0.71
C ILE A 4 -3.95 1.97 1.05
N ARG A 5 -3.58 3.21 1.39
CA ARG A 5 -4.47 4.28 1.85
C ARG A 5 -5.37 4.84 0.73
N CYS A 6 -6.64 5.12 1.10
CA CYS A 6 -7.58 6.00 0.40
C CYS A 6 -8.13 7.02 1.40
N SER A 7 -7.83 8.31 1.26
CA SER A 7 -8.23 9.35 2.19
C SER A 7 -9.62 9.91 1.86
N ASN A 8 -10.54 9.83 2.83
CA ASN A 8 -11.56 10.85 3.06
C ASN A 8 -11.60 11.12 4.57
N LEU A 9 -10.97 12.20 5.03
CA LEU A 9 -11.52 13.05 6.11
C LEU A 9 -10.75 14.38 6.17
N PHE A 10 -11.53 15.45 6.25
CA PHE A 10 -11.18 16.85 6.19
C PHE A 10 -10.72 17.35 7.58
N ILE A 11 -9.53 17.95 7.71
CA ILE A 11 -9.17 18.97 8.74
C ILE A 11 -8.16 19.96 8.10
N PRO A 12 -8.28 21.29 8.31
CA PRO A 12 -7.71 22.30 7.41
C PRO A 12 -6.33 22.79 7.89
N GLN A 13 -5.31 22.74 7.01
CA GLN A 13 -4.17 23.66 7.01
C GLN A 13 -3.64 23.79 5.57
N GLN A 14 -3.29 25.02 5.18
CA GLN A 14 -3.15 25.48 3.79
C GLN A 14 -1.83 25.11 3.08
N ASN A 15 -1.96 24.91 1.77
CA ASN A 15 -1.06 25.27 0.65
C ASN A 15 0.41 24.76 0.61
N HIS A 16 0.61 23.63 -0.07
CA HIS A 16 1.47 23.58 -1.28
C HIS A 16 1.09 22.35 -2.13
N GLU A 17 0.39 22.57 -3.25
CA GLU A 17 -0.04 21.51 -4.17
C GLU A 17 1.16 20.96 -4.95
N GLN A 18 1.77 19.89 -4.45
CA GLN A 18 2.34 18.88 -5.34
C GLN A 18 1.28 17.79 -5.48
N GLN A 19 0.69 17.70 -6.68
CA GLN A 19 -0.43 16.84 -7.00
C GLN A 19 0.00 15.36 -6.97
N THR A 20 0.10 14.79 -5.77
CA THR A 20 0.10 13.34 -5.58
C THR A 20 -1.27 12.85 -6.02
N ARG A 21 -1.36 12.25 -7.22
CA ARG A 21 -2.61 11.67 -7.70
C ARG A 21 -2.94 10.44 -6.85
N GLU A 22 -3.65 10.67 -5.76
CA GLU A 22 -4.18 9.66 -4.87
C GLU A 22 -4.97 8.59 -5.64
N ILE A 23 -4.79 7.32 -5.26
CA ILE A 23 -5.65 6.21 -5.71
C ILE A 23 -6.90 6.27 -4.85
N ARG A 24 -8.08 6.35 -5.48
CA ARG A 24 -9.35 6.43 -4.76
C ARG A 24 -10.34 5.46 -5.40
N PHE A 25 -10.96 4.63 -4.57
CA PHE A 25 -12.11 3.82 -4.95
C PHE A 25 -13.40 4.61 -4.75
N SER A 26 -14.38 4.41 -5.63
CA SER A 26 -15.68 5.09 -5.62
C SER A 26 -16.83 4.09 -5.72
N GLU A 27 -18.04 4.52 -5.37
CA GLU A 27 -19.27 3.70 -5.52
C GLU A 27 -19.56 3.30 -6.98
N HIS A 28 -18.89 3.93 -7.95
CA HIS A 28 -19.03 3.63 -9.38
C HIS A 28 -18.05 2.54 -9.85
N ASP A 29 -17.11 2.11 -9.00
CA ASP A 29 -16.16 1.07 -9.37
C ASP A 29 -16.85 -0.31 -9.43
N PRO A 30 -16.42 -1.22 -10.32
CA PRO A 30 -17.02 -2.53 -10.45
C PRO A 30 -16.93 -3.32 -9.14
N ILE A 31 -18.07 -3.80 -8.66
CA ILE A 31 -18.13 -4.72 -7.52
C ILE A 31 -17.84 -6.13 -8.05
N PRO A 32 -16.86 -6.88 -7.49
CA PRO A 32 -16.62 -8.26 -7.90
C PRO A 32 -17.85 -9.14 -7.63
N THR A 33 -18.20 -9.99 -8.59
CA THR A 33 -19.46 -10.77 -8.64
C THR A 33 -19.63 -11.82 -7.52
N HIS A 34 -18.66 -11.95 -6.60
CA HIS A 34 -18.63 -12.94 -5.53
C HIS A 34 -18.22 -12.39 -4.14
N CYS A 35 -18.19 -11.07 -3.96
CA CYS A 35 -17.86 -10.49 -2.65
C CYS A 35 -19.10 -10.50 -1.73
N ASN A 36 -19.08 -11.28 -0.65
CA ASN A 36 -20.15 -11.31 0.35
C ASN A 36 -20.07 -10.15 1.37
N GLY A 37 -19.52 -9.00 0.97
CA GLY A 37 -19.36 -7.82 1.83
C GLY A 37 -18.18 -7.85 2.80
N ASP A 38 -17.77 -9.05 3.26
CA ASP A 38 -16.70 -9.21 4.26
C ASP A 38 -15.35 -9.65 3.68
N ASP A 39 -15.29 -10.00 2.40
CA ASP A 39 -14.03 -10.40 1.76
C ASP A 39 -13.18 -9.16 1.45
N PRO A 40 -11.94 -9.08 1.95
CA PRO A 40 -11.11 -7.93 1.67
C PRO A 40 -10.79 -7.86 0.17
N LEU A 41 -10.71 -6.65 -0.37
CA LEU A 41 -10.32 -6.45 -1.75
C LEU A 41 -8.87 -6.91 -1.94
N VAL A 42 -8.68 -8.01 -2.67
CA VAL A 42 -7.37 -8.55 -3.03
C VAL A 42 -7.02 -8.14 -4.45
N ILE A 43 -6.02 -7.26 -4.60
CA ILE A 43 -5.53 -6.82 -5.92
C ILE A 43 -4.15 -7.39 -6.25
N LYS A 44 -3.83 -7.38 -7.55
CA LYS A 44 -2.49 -7.62 -8.07
C LYS A 44 -1.83 -6.28 -8.40
N ALA A 45 -0.60 -6.07 -7.97
CA ALA A 45 0.19 -4.91 -8.37
C ALA A 45 1.67 -5.28 -8.48
N ASP A 46 2.39 -4.51 -9.29
CA ASP A 46 3.84 -4.53 -9.30
C ASP A 46 4.37 -3.62 -8.18
N VAL A 47 5.22 -4.16 -7.32
CA VAL A 47 5.90 -3.45 -6.25
C VAL A 47 7.40 -3.58 -6.47
N GLY A 48 8.07 -2.48 -6.82
CA GLY A 48 9.51 -2.47 -7.06
C GLY A 48 9.96 -3.42 -8.18
N GLY A 49 9.13 -3.63 -9.20
CA GLY A 49 9.39 -4.58 -10.30
C GLY A 49 9.02 -6.03 -9.97
N THR A 50 8.36 -6.28 -8.83
CA THR A 50 7.91 -7.62 -8.41
C THR A 50 6.39 -7.68 -8.39
N MET A 51 5.79 -8.61 -9.14
CA MET A 51 4.35 -8.80 -9.14
C MET A 51 3.89 -9.46 -7.83
N ILE A 52 3.11 -8.74 -7.03
CA ILE A 52 2.50 -9.23 -5.79
C ILE A 52 1.00 -9.43 -6.02
N HIS A 53 0.51 -10.63 -5.67
CA HIS A 53 -0.85 -11.08 -6.03
C HIS A 53 -1.87 -10.92 -4.91
N ARG A 54 -1.44 -10.65 -3.68
CA ARG A 54 -2.28 -10.65 -2.47
C ARG A 54 -2.13 -9.35 -1.70
N ILE A 55 -2.49 -8.24 -2.35
CA ILE A 55 -2.47 -6.92 -1.73
C ILE A 55 -3.85 -6.62 -1.16
N TYR A 56 -3.89 -6.33 0.14
CA TYR A 56 -5.11 -5.96 0.85
C TYR A 56 -5.25 -4.43 0.80
N VAL A 57 -6.45 -3.94 0.49
CA VAL A 57 -6.73 -2.51 0.49
C VAL A 57 -7.60 -2.19 1.70
N ASP A 58 -7.07 -1.36 2.60
CA ASP A 58 -7.81 -0.84 3.76
C ASP A 58 -7.68 0.69 3.79
N GLY A 59 -8.80 1.36 3.48
CA GLY A 59 -8.88 2.83 3.50
C GLY A 59 -8.76 3.44 4.90
N GLY A 60 -8.95 2.64 5.96
CA GLY A 60 -8.80 3.06 7.36
C GLY A 60 -7.38 2.96 7.90
N SER A 61 -6.45 2.38 7.14
CA SER A 61 -5.09 2.17 7.65
C SER A 61 -4.25 3.45 7.67
N SER A 62 -3.40 3.53 8.68
CA SER A 62 -2.40 4.59 8.85
C SER A 62 -1.03 4.26 8.24
N ALA A 63 -0.82 3.01 7.81
CA ALA A 63 0.48 2.56 7.35
C ALA A 63 0.39 1.58 6.18
N GLU A 64 1.36 1.74 5.28
CA GLU A 64 1.63 0.88 4.13
C GLU A 64 2.60 -0.20 4.60
N ILE A 65 2.16 -1.45 4.64
CA ILE A 65 2.99 -2.53 5.19
C ILE A 65 3.53 -3.39 4.04
N LEU A 66 4.71 -3.98 4.12
CA LEU A 66 5.18 -5.01 3.19
C LEU A 66 5.63 -6.20 4.02
N TYR A 67 5.04 -7.37 3.84
CA TYR A 67 5.51 -8.53 4.59
C TYR A 67 6.93 -8.92 4.17
N ASP A 68 7.74 -9.39 5.12
CA ASP A 68 9.10 -9.87 4.90
C ASP A 68 9.18 -10.88 3.74
N HIS A 69 8.23 -11.83 3.66
CA HIS A 69 8.22 -12.79 2.55
C HIS A 69 8.13 -12.11 1.18
N CYS A 70 7.36 -11.03 1.03
CA CYS A 70 7.29 -10.24 -0.20
C CYS A 70 8.56 -9.42 -0.42
N PHE A 71 9.10 -8.82 0.64
CA PHE A 71 10.36 -8.09 0.59
C PHE A 71 11.51 -8.97 0.11
N GLN A 72 11.58 -10.23 0.53
CA GLN A 72 12.62 -11.17 0.11
C GLN A 72 12.64 -11.42 -1.41
N HIS A 73 11.49 -11.31 -2.08
CA HIS A 73 11.36 -11.44 -3.53
C HIS A 73 11.86 -10.22 -4.32
N LEU A 74 12.08 -9.07 -3.66
CA LEU A 74 12.65 -7.90 -4.31
C LEU A 74 14.10 -8.15 -4.75
N CYS A 75 14.53 -7.42 -5.77
CA CYS A 75 15.91 -7.48 -6.23
C CYS A 75 16.89 -6.97 -5.16
N GLY A 76 18.12 -7.50 -5.15
CA GLY A 76 19.11 -7.17 -4.11
C GLY A 76 19.42 -5.68 -3.99
N ALA A 77 19.42 -4.95 -5.11
CA ALA A 77 19.66 -3.51 -5.12
C ALA A 77 18.57 -2.72 -4.37
N LEU A 78 17.30 -3.11 -4.49
CA LEU A 78 16.20 -2.48 -3.74
C LEU A 78 16.25 -2.87 -2.27
N LYS A 79 16.54 -4.14 -1.95
CA LYS A 79 16.67 -4.55 -0.54
C LYS A 79 17.76 -3.77 0.20
N ALA A 80 18.82 -3.37 -0.49
CA ALA A 80 19.90 -2.56 0.07
C ALA A 80 19.49 -1.11 0.40
N THR A 81 18.33 -0.63 -0.06
CA THR A 81 17.81 0.71 0.26
C THR A 81 16.94 0.75 1.51
N LEU A 82 16.70 -0.41 2.17
CA LEU A 82 15.93 -0.50 3.40
C LEU A 82 16.55 0.40 4.49
N GLN A 83 15.77 1.35 4.98
CA GLN A 83 16.17 2.24 6.06
C GLN A 83 15.77 1.67 7.42
N PRO A 84 16.56 1.91 8.49
CA PRO A 84 16.19 1.52 9.83
C PRO A 84 14.81 2.08 10.24
N PRO A 85 14.04 1.35 11.05
CA PRO A 85 12.73 1.82 11.51
C PRO A 85 12.91 3.00 12.49
N THR A 86 12.09 4.04 12.34
CA THR A 86 12.06 5.20 13.26
C THR A 86 10.88 5.19 14.21
N THR A 87 9.83 4.42 13.89
CA THR A 87 8.58 4.36 14.67
C THR A 87 8.05 2.92 14.72
N PRO A 88 7.45 2.50 15.85
CA PRO A 88 6.76 1.21 15.94
C PRO A 88 5.34 1.31 15.35
N LEU A 89 4.83 0.18 14.86
CA LEU A 89 3.42 0.00 14.55
C LEU A 89 2.66 -0.33 15.82
N ILE A 90 1.62 0.44 16.14
CA ILE A 90 0.75 0.21 17.31
C ILE A 90 -0.63 -0.19 16.80
N GLY A 91 -0.96 -1.47 16.97
CA GLY A 91 -2.27 -2.00 16.62
C GLY A 91 -3.28 -1.90 17.75
N PHE A 92 -4.46 -2.50 17.54
CA PHE A 92 -5.58 -2.49 18.50
C PHE A 92 -5.24 -3.07 19.88
N ALA A 93 -4.30 -4.01 19.96
CA ALA A 93 -3.85 -4.59 21.23
C ALA A 93 -2.94 -3.65 22.04
N GLY A 94 -2.58 -2.48 21.50
CA GLY A 94 -1.72 -1.49 22.13
C GLY A 94 -0.24 -1.89 22.25
N GLN A 95 0.11 -3.12 21.86
CA GLN A 95 1.50 -3.59 21.87
C GLN A 95 2.25 -3.06 20.64
N PRO A 96 3.46 -2.48 20.82
CA PRO A 96 4.27 -2.01 19.71
C PRO A 96 4.89 -3.19 18.95
N LEU A 97 4.78 -3.16 17.63
CA LEU A 97 5.51 -4.02 16.70
C LEU A 97 6.57 -3.18 16.00
N TRP A 98 7.84 -3.57 16.13
CA TRP A 98 8.94 -2.90 15.43
C TRP A 98 9.09 -3.49 14.02
N PRO A 99 8.90 -2.70 12.95
CA PRO A 99 9.17 -3.17 11.60
C PRO A 99 10.67 -3.43 11.39
N LEU A 100 11.02 -4.27 10.42
CA LEU A 100 12.39 -4.47 9.96
C LEU A 100 13.01 -3.17 9.43
N GLY A 101 12.19 -2.32 8.82
CA GLY A 101 12.61 -1.03 8.29
C GLY A 101 11.55 -0.37 7.42
N VAL A 102 11.92 0.73 6.78
CA VAL A 102 11.09 1.44 5.81
C VAL A 102 11.79 1.40 4.45
N ILE A 103 11.05 1.07 3.40
CA ILE A 103 11.54 1.05 2.03
C ILE A 103 10.60 1.81 1.10
N THR A 104 11.16 2.74 0.33
CA THR A 104 10.42 3.51 -0.68
C THR A 104 10.44 2.77 -2.01
N LEU A 105 9.27 2.35 -2.51
CA LEU A 105 9.14 1.55 -3.73
C LEU A 105 8.07 2.13 -4.68
N PRO A 106 8.25 1.98 -6.01
CA PRO A 106 7.17 2.21 -6.95
C PRO A 106 6.14 1.08 -6.83
N LEU A 107 4.87 1.45 -6.66
CA LEU A 107 3.69 0.60 -6.73
C LEU A 107 2.96 0.91 -8.03
N THR A 108 2.87 -0.07 -8.93
CA THR A 108 2.14 0.04 -10.19
C THR A 108 0.93 -0.88 -10.17
N MET A 109 -0.25 -0.28 -10.20
CA MET A 109 -1.52 -0.98 -10.38
C MET A 109 -1.93 -0.95 -11.84
N TYR A 110 -2.50 -2.05 -12.30
CA TYR A 110 -2.94 -2.21 -13.68
C TYR A 110 -4.47 -2.18 -13.75
N ASP A 111 -5.00 -1.49 -14.76
CA ASP A 111 -6.43 -1.53 -15.06
C ASP A 111 -6.84 -2.95 -15.46
N TYR A 112 -7.97 -3.42 -14.93
CA TYR A 112 -8.54 -4.73 -15.23
C TYR A 112 -8.92 -4.87 -16.72
N ASN A 113 -9.23 -3.75 -17.39
CA ASN A 113 -9.51 -3.71 -18.83
C ASN A 113 -8.25 -3.69 -19.71
N GLY A 114 -7.05 -3.68 -19.11
CA GLY A 114 -5.77 -3.67 -19.82
C GLY A 114 -5.44 -2.34 -20.53
N GLY A 115 -6.26 -1.30 -20.34
CA GLY A 115 -6.12 -0.02 -21.04
C GLY A 115 -5.08 0.93 -20.45
N GLY A 116 -4.61 0.69 -19.22
CA GLY A 116 -3.64 1.56 -18.56
C GLY A 116 -3.08 1.02 -17.26
N SER A 117 -2.13 1.77 -16.70
CA SER A 117 -1.58 1.52 -15.38
C SER A 117 -1.40 2.84 -14.64
N LYS A 118 -1.32 2.76 -13.31
CA LYS A 118 -1.01 3.89 -12.45
C LYS A 118 0.12 3.50 -11.51
N THR A 119 1.21 4.26 -11.59
CA THR A 119 2.37 4.11 -10.70
C THR A 119 2.37 5.24 -9.67
N THR A 120 2.58 4.88 -8.40
CA THR A 120 2.83 5.82 -7.31
C THR A 120 4.02 5.34 -6.49
N VAL A 121 4.76 6.26 -5.88
CA VAL A 121 5.87 5.90 -4.98
C VAL A 121 5.31 5.85 -3.56
N VAL A 122 5.63 4.78 -2.83
CA VAL A 122 5.06 4.49 -1.50
C VAL A 122 6.16 4.07 -0.54
N ASP A 123 6.09 4.56 0.69
CA ASP A 123 6.95 4.14 1.79
C ASP A 123 6.33 2.95 2.52
N PHE A 124 6.87 1.75 2.30
CA PHE A 124 6.40 0.53 2.95
C PHE A 124 7.19 0.27 4.24
N MET A 125 6.47 0.01 5.34
CA MET A 125 7.02 -0.59 6.55
C MET A 125 7.14 -2.09 6.36
N VAL A 126 8.37 -2.62 6.40
CA VAL A 126 8.62 -4.05 6.25
C VAL A 126 8.41 -4.76 7.58
N VAL A 127 7.54 -5.78 7.64
CA VAL A 127 7.22 -6.54 8.88
C VAL A 127 7.31 -8.04 8.73
#